data_AF-A0A4Q6GLW0-F1
#
_entry.id   AF-A0A4Q6GLW0-F1
#
_cell.length_a   1.000
_cell.length_b   1.000
_cell.length_c   1.000
_cell.angle_alpha   90.00
_cell.angle_beta   90.00
_cell.angle_gamma   90.00
#
_symmetry.space_group_name_H-M   'P 1'
#
loop_
_entity.id
_entity.type
_entity.pdbx_description
1 polymer ?
#
loop_
_entity_poly.entity_id
_entity_poly.type
_entity_poly.pdbx_seq_one_letter_code
_entity_poly.pdbx_strand_id
1 'polypeptide(L)'
;MRKEIWFGLSILVAIVIALFALMPAPADMTNGHIGLLMLALVVVAIMLGFPTAFTLMGMGVMFAWLAFRSQDPDQAVQLTLDLMVQRAYSVMANDVLISIPLFIFMGYLVERANLIERLFKSLHLAMARVPGSLAVATIVTCAVFATATGIVGAVVTLMGLLALPAMLKAGYSTQLSAGCITAGGCLGILIPPSVLLIVYGATAGVSVVKLYAGAFFPGLMLAGLYIGYVLILAKLRPAMAPPLAASERIVALPAYTQAIPDAYGKGAVAGLVRAFKGPRAQGVAGRTLASNLLVALLPALAFAAVMGLSYRIVTAPEAAPTELVEMGAQQDLDSSGAVDAGGLQEPPEEGGLAEPPVEGEAATPAAAVTPAPAAAPAAPAAPVSALDPVAKPAPKAFWITLAVLGAALLVFYLYFSFARLEIFKMLLGSLFPLVILIMAVLG
;
A
#
# COMPACT_ATOMS: atom_id res chain seq x y z
N MET A 1 -36.85 -14.22 18.97
CA MET A 1 -35.75 -13.40 18.40
C MET A 1 -34.56 -14.29 18.11
N ARG A 2 -33.83 -14.05 17.01
CA ARG A 2 -32.59 -14.81 16.72
C ARG A 2 -31.48 -14.42 17.70
N LYS A 3 -30.56 -15.34 18.02
CA LYS A 3 -29.51 -15.14 19.05
C LYS A 3 -28.60 -13.96 18.74
N GLU A 4 -28.41 -13.64 17.46
CA GLU A 4 -27.57 -12.54 16.98
C GLU A 4 -28.17 -11.18 17.31
N ILE A 5 -29.50 -11.04 17.22
CA ILE A 5 -30.20 -9.82 17.60
C ILE A 5 -30.10 -9.60 19.11
N TRP A 6 -30.16 -10.68 19.89
CA TRP A 6 -30.02 -10.63 21.34
C TRP A 6 -28.62 -10.16 21.77
N PHE A 7 -27.58 -10.55 21.02
CA PHE A 7 -26.21 -10.07 21.24
C PHE A 7 -26.05 -8.57 20.94
N GLY A 8 -26.61 -8.09 19.82
CA GLY A 8 -26.59 -6.65 19.51
C GLY A 8 -27.36 -5.83 20.56
N LEU A 9 -28.53 -6.32 20.96
CA LEU A 9 -29.38 -5.64 21.94
C LEU A 9 -28.77 -5.69 23.35
N SER A 10 -28.05 -6.76 23.73
CA SER A 10 -27.36 -6.82 25.02
C SER A 10 -26.20 -5.83 25.10
N ILE A 11 -25.42 -5.65 24.03
CA ILE A 11 -24.38 -4.60 23.96
C ILE A 11 -25.02 -3.21 24.03
N LEU A 12 -26.11 -2.99 23.30
CA LEU A 12 -26.85 -1.74 23.34
C LEU A 12 -27.32 -1.41 24.76
N VAL A 13 -27.94 -2.37 25.44
CA VAL A 13 -28.38 -2.23 26.83
C VAL A 13 -27.20 -1.98 27.76
N ALA A 14 -26.06 -2.67 27.58
CA ALA A 14 -24.86 -2.43 28.36
C ALA A 14 -24.32 -1.01 28.18
N ILE A 15 -24.30 -0.49 26.95
CA ILE A 15 -23.90 0.90 26.67
C ILE A 15 -24.86 1.87 27.36
N VAL A 16 -26.17 1.67 27.24
CA VAL A 16 -27.18 2.53 27.86
C VAL A 16 -27.06 2.51 29.39
N ILE A 17 -26.89 1.33 30.00
CA ILE A 17 -26.67 1.20 31.44
C ILE A 17 -25.38 1.91 31.86
N ALA A 18 -24.29 1.71 31.12
CA ALA A 18 -23.04 2.42 31.39
C ALA A 18 -23.23 3.94 31.29
N LEU A 19 -24.01 4.41 30.31
CA LEU A 19 -24.35 5.82 30.12
C LEU A 19 -25.09 6.37 31.36
N PHE A 20 -26.09 5.66 31.87
CA PHE A 20 -26.81 6.06 33.09
C PHE A 20 -25.96 5.96 34.37
N ALA A 21 -25.05 4.98 34.46
CA ALA A 21 -24.20 4.78 35.62
C ALA A 21 -23.05 5.80 35.70
N LEU A 22 -22.51 6.20 34.55
CA LEU A 22 -21.35 7.09 34.45
C LEU A 22 -21.74 8.57 34.35
N MET A 23 -22.99 8.88 34.01
CA MET A 23 -23.44 10.28 33.95
C MET A 23 -23.95 10.77 35.30
N PRO A 24 -23.41 11.91 35.79
CA PRO A 24 -23.97 12.59 36.95
C PRO A 24 -25.34 13.21 36.61
N ALA A 25 -26.04 13.69 37.64
CA ALA A 25 -27.32 14.38 37.44
C ALA A 25 -27.16 15.55 36.44
N PRO A 26 -28.20 15.90 35.65
CA PRO A 26 -28.10 16.96 34.64
C PRO A 26 -27.61 18.32 35.16
N ALA A 27 -27.77 18.58 36.46
CA ALA A 27 -27.29 19.79 37.12
C ALA A 27 -25.75 19.84 37.29
N ASP A 28 -25.08 18.68 37.35
CA ASP A 28 -23.63 18.55 37.57
C ASP A 28 -22.87 18.15 36.29
N MET A 29 -23.53 18.18 35.13
CA MET A 29 -22.92 17.80 33.86
C MET A 29 -21.93 18.86 33.37
N THR A 30 -20.66 18.48 33.32
CA THR A 30 -19.60 19.27 32.65
C THR A 30 -19.58 19.03 31.13
N ASN A 31 -18.85 19.88 30.39
CA ASN A 31 -18.64 19.73 28.94
C ASN A 31 -18.07 18.35 28.54
N GLY A 32 -17.23 17.74 29.40
CA GLY A 32 -16.72 16.39 29.17
C GLY A 32 -17.81 15.32 29.18
N HIS A 33 -18.81 15.45 30.07
CA HIS A 33 -19.96 14.55 30.13
C HIS A 33 -20.86 14.71 28.90
N ILE A 34 -21.05 15.94 28.41
CA ILE A 34 -21.76 16.21 27.15
C ILE A 34 -21.06 15.52 25.97
N GLY A 35 -19.73 15.56 25.91
CA GLY A 35 -18.95 14.85 24.89
C GLY A 35 -19.07 13.31 24.98
N LEU A 36 -19.05 12.75 26.20
CA LEU A 36 -19.26 11.32 26.41
C LEU A 36 -20.68 10.88 26.04
N LEU A 37 -21.68 11.70 26.36
CA LEU A 37 -23.08 11.49 25.99
C LEU A 37 -23.22 11.49 24.46
N MET A 38 -22.59 12.43 23.77
CA MET A 38 -22.54 12.46 22.29
C MET A 38 -21.97 11.15 21.73
N LEU A 39 -20.80 10.73 22.21
CA LEU A 39 -20.11 9.53 21.71
C LEU A 39 -20.95 8.27 21.95
N ALA A 40 -21.55 8.13 23.13
CA ALA A 40 -22.38 6.98 23.46
C ALA A 40 -23.66 6.95 22.62
N LEU A 41 -24.33 8.08 22.43
CA LEU A 41 -25.52 8.17 21.58
C LEU A 41 -25.22 7.94 20.09
N VAL A 42 -24.04 8.35 19.60
CA VAL A 42 -23.59 8.01 18.24
C VAL A 42 -23.48 6.49 18.08
N VAL A 43 -22.84 5.80 19.03
CA VAL A 43 -22.72 4.33 18.99
C VAL A 43 -24.11 3.67 19.01
N VAL A 44 -25.00 4.12 19.89
CA VAL A 44 -26.39 3.66 19.97
C VAL A 44 -27.11 3.84 18.63
N ALA A 45 -27.08 5.04 18.04
CA ALA A 45 -27.75 5.33 16.78
C ALA A 45 -27.22 4.48 15.61
N ILE A 46 -25.91 4.22 15.57
CA ILE A 46 -25.29 3.33 14.59
C ILE A 46 -25.75 1.88 14.80
N MET A 47 -25.87 1.42 16.04
CA MET A 47 -26.37 0.07 16.36
C MET A 47 -27.85 -0.11 16.03
N LEU A 48 -28.67 0.95 16.12
CA LEU A 48 -30.05 0.95 15.62
C LEU A 48 -30.12 0.88 14.06
N GLY A 49 -28.99 1.01 13.37
CA GLY A 49 -28.90 0.95 11.91
C GLY A 49 -29.28 2.26 11.21
N PHE A 50 -29.30 3.39 11.93
CA PHE A 50 -29.51 4.68 11.29
C PHE A 50 -28.28 5.03 10.41
N PRO A 51 -28.46 5.62 9.21
CA PRO A 51 -27.34 5.91 8.33
C PRO A 51 -26.30 6.81 9.01
N THR A 52 -25.05 6.36 9.02
CA THR A 52 -23.95 6.97 9.78
C THR A 52 -23.75 8.44 9.44
N ALA A 53 -23.85 8.83 8.16
CA ALA A 53 -23.72 10.21 7.72
C ALA A 53 -24.70 11.17 8.43
N PHE A 54 -25.97 10.77 8.51
CA PHE A 54 -27.00 11.56 9.18
C PHE A 54 -26.87 11.51 10.71
N THR A 55 -26.43 10.37 11.28
CA THR A 55 -26.13 10.34 12.73
C THR A 55 -25.05 11.35 13.10
N LEU A 56 -23.93 11.39 12.38
CA LEU A 56 -22.80 12.26 12.71
C LEU A 56 -23.13 13.73 12.48
N MET A 57 -23.85 14.05 11.40
CA MET A 57 -24.30 15.41 11.12
C MET A 57 -25.28 15.91 12.19
N GLY A 58 -26.34 15.14 12.47
CA GLY A 58 -27.37 15.51 13.44
C GLY A 58 -26.82 15.61 14.86
N MET A 59 -26.03 14.62 15.28
CA MET A 59 -25.38 14.62 16.59
C MET A 59 -24.35 15.75 16.72
N GLY A 60 -23.55 16.00 15.68
CA GLY A 60 -22.57 17.08 15.69
C GLY A 60 -23.23 18.46 15.85
N VAL A 61 -24.29 18.74 15.08
CA VAL A 61 -25.03 20.01 15.18
C VAL A 61 -25.79 20.13 16.51
N MET A 62 -26.46 19.06 16.95
CA MET A 62 -27.23 19.06 18.19
C MET A 62 -26.34 19.27 19.42
N PHE A 63 -25.19 18.60 19.48
CA PHE A 63 -24.26 18.74 20.60
C PHE A 63 -23.42 20.01 20.53
N ALA A 64 -23.11 20.53 19.35
CA ALA A 64 -22.57 21.88 19.20
C ALA A 64 -23.55 22.91 19.77
N TRP A 65 -24.84 22.81 19.44
CA TRP A 65 -25.87 23.68 19.99
C TRP A 65 -25.97 23.57 21.51
N LEU A 66 -26.01 22.35 22.07
CA LEU A 66 -26.02 22.14 23.52
C LEU A 66 -24.78 22.74 24.21
N ALA A 67 -23.59 22.56 23.62
CA ALA A 67 -22.34 23.09 24.15
C ALA A 67 -22.31 24.63 24.14
N PHE A 68 -22.75 25.29 23.06
CA PHE A 68 -22.81 26.74 23.03
C PHE A 68 -23.95 27.30 23.89
N ARG A 69 -25.09 26.61 23.95
CA ARG A 69 -26.24 26.99 24.79
C ARG A 69 -25.92 26.98 26.28
N SER A 70 -24.98 26.13 26.70
CA SER A 70 -24.46 26.07 28.07
C SER A 70 -23.53 27.23 28.45
N GLN A 71 -22.90 27.88 27.45
CA GLN A 71 -22.02 29.02 27.63
C GLN A 71 -22.79 30.33 27.49
N ASP A 72 -23.36 30.57 26.30
CA ASP A 72 -24.08 31.79 25.96
C ASP A 72 -25.36 31.47 25.17
N PRO A 73 -26.54 31.62 25.80
CA PRO A 73 -27.81 31.24 25.19
C PRO A 73 -28.16 31.98 23.90
N ASP A 74 -27.83 33.28 23.86
CA ASP A 74 -28.27 34.18 22.80
C ASP A 74 -27.45 33.96 21.51
N GLN A 75 -26.21 33.51 21.63
CA GLN A 75 -25.32 33.26 20.49
C GLN A 75 -25.32 31.80 20.04
N ALA A 76 -25.88 30.88 20.82
CA ALA A 76 -25.79 29.44 20.57
C ALA A 76 -26.29 29.02 19.18
N VAL A 77 -27.39 29.60 18.72
CA VAL A 77 -27.95 29.30 17.40
C VAL A 77 -27.02 29.82 16.30
N GLN A 78 -26.59 31.07 16.39
CA GLN A 78 -25.75 31.71 15.38
C GLN A 78 -24.39 30.99 15.26
N LEU A 79 -23.69 30.77 16.38
CA LEU A 79 -22.39 30.08 16.39
C LEU A 79 -22.48 28.66 15.85
N THR A 80 -23.55 27.92 16.18
CA THR A 80 -23.75 26.56 15.68
C THR A 80 -23.94 26.54 14.17
N LEU A 81 -24.80 27.42 13.64
CA LEU A 81 -25.07 27.51 12.21
C LEU A 81 -23.85 28.00 11.44
N ASP A 82 -23.15 29.01 11.94
CA ASP A 82 -21.93 29.54 11.33
C ASP A 82 -20.83 28.48 11.27
N LEU A 83 -20.60 27.74 12.36
CA LEU A 83 -19.64 26.63 12.38
C LEU A 83 -20.06 25.49 11.46
N MET A 84 -21.34 25.17 11.37
CA MET A 84 -21.85 24.15 10.44
C MET A 84 -21.52 24.54 8.99
N VAL A 85 -21.80 25.79 8.60
CA VAL A 85 -21.52 26.30 7.25
C VAL A 85 -20.02 26.36 6.98
N GLN A 86 -19.22 26.89 7.92
CA GLN A 86 -17.77 26.97 7.78
C GLN A 86 -17.12 25.59 7.65
N ARG A 87 -17.58 24.59 8.44
CA ARG A 87 -17.09 23.22 8.34
C ARG A 87 -17.52 22.56 7.02
N ALA A 88 -18.75 22.78 6.57
CA ALA A 88 -19.20 22.30 5.26
C ALA A 88 -18.35 22.89 4.12
N TYR A 89 -18.09 24.19 4.14
CA TYR A 89 -17.25 24.86 3.16
C TYR A 89 -15.79 24.36 3.21
N SER A 90 -15.23 24.20 4.42
CA SER A 90 -13.87 23.66 4.62
C SER A 90 -13.69 22.25 4.05
N VAL A 91 -14.71 21.39 4.18
CA VAL A 91 -14.70 20.05 3.57
C VAL A 91 -14.83 20.17 2.05
N MET A 92 -15.70 21.04 1.55
CA MET A 92 -15.91 21.23 0.11
C MET A 92 -14.68 21.80 -0.61
N ALA A 93 -13.89 22.64 0.06
CA ALA A 93 -12.67 23.25 -0.47
C ALA A 93 -11.42 22.37 -0.33
N ASN A 94 -11.55 21.12 0.14
CA ASN A 94 -10.41 20.23 0.33
C ASN A 94 -10.06 19.48 -0.96
N ASP A 95 -8.93 19.82 -1.56
CA ASP A 95 -8.48 19.22 -2.83
C ASP A 95 -8.24 17.70 -2.75
N VAL A 96 -7.87 17.17 -1.57
CA VAL A 96 -7.66 15.74 -1.35
C VAL A 96 -8.98 14.96 -1.46
N LEU A 97 -10.10 15.58 -1.11
CA LEU A 97 -11.42 14.93 -1.17
C LEU A 97 -11.97 14.83 -2.60
N ILE A 98 -11.41 15.57 -3.56
CA ILE A 98 -11.73 15.43 -5.01
C ILE A 98 -11.40 14.02 -5.50
N SER A 99 -10.40 13.35 -4.89
CA SER A 99 -10.06 11.97 -5.22
C SER A 99 -11.16 10.98 -4.86
N ILE A 100 -12.00 11.24 -3.85
CA ILE A 100 -13.01 10.28 -3.38
C ILE A 100 -14.05 9.93 -4.46
N PRO A 101 -14.73 10.91 -5.11
CA PRO A 101 -15.63 10.62 -6.22
C PRO A 101 -14.97 9.85 -7.37
N LEU A 102 -13.72 10.18 -7.72
CA LEU A 102 -12.97 9.51 -8.79
C LEU A 102 -12.68 8.04 -8.43
N PHE A 103 -12.32 7.75 -7.17
CA PHE A 103 -12.11 6.39 -6.68
C PHE A 103 -13.41 5.59 -6.60
N ILE A 104 -14.51 6.21 -6.17
CA ILE A 104 -15.83 5.54 -6.17
C ILE A 104 -16.26 5.24 -7.62
N PHE A 105 -16.07 6.18 -8.54
CA PHE A 105 -16.36 6.00 -9.96
C PHE A 105 -15.53 4.86 -10.56
N MET A 106 -14.24 4.80 -10.22
CA MET A 106 -13.35 3.69 -10.58
C MET A 106 -13.89 2.36 -10.08
N GLY A 107 -14.18 2.25 -8.78
CA GLY A 107 -14.72 1.03 -8.18
C GLY A 107 -16.01 0.58 -8.85
N TYR A 108 -16.90 1.53 -9.17
CA TYR A 108 -18.13 1.27 -9.90
C TYR A 108 -17.87 0.75 -11.33
N LEU A 109 -16.91 1.30 -12.07
CA LEU A 109 -16.53 0.80 -13.39
C LEU A 109 -15.99 -0.63 -13.33
N VAL A 110 -15.14 -0.94 -12.35
CA VAL A 110 -14.61 -2.30 -12.16
C VAL A 110 -15.73 -3.30 -11.86
N GLU A 111 -16.65 -2.91 -10.98
CA GLU A 111 -17.81 -3.72 -10.61
C GLU A 111 -18.71 -3.98 -11.83
N ARG A 112 -19.04 -2.93 -12.59
CA ARG A 112 -19.87 -3.02 -13.80
C ARG A 112 -19.21 -3.81 -14.93
N ALA A 113 -17.89 -3.80 -15.03
CA ALA A 113 -17.15 -4.58 -16.02
C ALA A 113 -17.15 -6.10 -15.75
N ASN A 114 -17.81 -6.55 -14.66
CA ASN A 114 -17.85 -7.93 -14.20
C ASN A 114 -16.45 -8.59 -14.11
N LEU A 115 -15.44 -7.79 -13.78
CA LEU A 115 -14.06 -8.25 -13.63
C LEU A 115 -13.92 -9.16 -12.40
N ILE A 116 -14.75 -8.93 -11.39
CA ILE A 116 -14.69 -9.58 -10.08
C ILE A 116 -15.10 -11.04 -10.15
N GLU A 117 -16.18 -11.36 -10.86
CA GLU A 117 -16.62 -12.75 -11.06
C GLU A 117 -15.56 -13.55 -11.83
N ARG A 118 -14.98 -12.94 -12.87
CA ARG A 118 -13.90 -13.56 -13.67
C ARG A 118 -12.63 -13.76 -12.86
N LEU A 119 -12.25 -12.77 -12.04
CA LEU A 119 -11.10 -12.84 -11.15
C LEU A 119 -11.32 -13.92 -10.07
N PHE A 120 -12.49 -13.95 -9.45
CA PHE A 120 -12.84 -14.97 -8.46
C PHE A 120 -12.76 -16.39 -9.06
N LYS A 121 -13.36 -16.61 -10.23
CA LYS A 121 -13.32 -17.92 -10.91
C LYS A 121 -11.90 -18.34 -11.27
N SER A 122 -11.08 -17.43 -11.78
CA SER A 122 -9.70 -17.72 -12.16
C SER A 122 -8.80 -17.97 -10.95
N LEU A 123 -8.93 -17.19 -9.86
CA LEU A 123 -8.20 -17.41 -8.61
C LEU A 123 -8.63 -18.71 -7.92
N HIS A 124 -9.93 -19.04 -7.95
CA HIS A 124 -10.43 -20.30 -7.45
C HIS A 124 -9.79 -21.50 -8.17
N LEU A 125 -9.75 -21.47 -9.51
CA LEU A 125 -9.07 -22.50 -10.31
C LEU A 125 -7.55 -22.55 -10.03
N ALA A 126 -6.91 -21.38 -9.85
CA ALA A 126 -5.49 -21.30 -9.49
C ALA A 126 -5.19 -21.99 -8.16
N MET A 127 -6.10 -21.84 -7.19
CA MET A 127 -5.94 -22.32 -5.82
C MET A 127 -6.52 -23.72 -5.59
N ALA A 128 -7.07 -24.40 -6.61
CA ALA A 128 -7.79 -25.67 -6.48
C ALA A 128 -7.02 -26.81 -5.77
N ARG A 129 -5.68 -26.73 -5.71
CA ARG A 129 -4.80 -27.72 -5.05
C ARG A 129 -4.40 -27.35 -3.62
N VAL A 130 -4.80 -26.18 -3.14
CA VAL A 130 -4.49 -25.67 -1.82
C VAL A 130 -5.55 -26.16 -0.81
N PRO A 131 -5.18 -26.62 0.40
CA PRO A 131 -6.16 -26.94 1.42
C PRO A 131 -6.96 -25.69 1.80
N GLY A 132 -8.28 -25.75 1.82
CA GLY A 132 -9.09 -24.53 2.03
C GLY A 132 -9.18 -23.62 0.80
N SER A 133 -8.93 -24.15 -0.41
CA SER A 133 -8.83 -23.40 -1.68
C SER A 133 -9.91 -22.34 -1.93
N LEU A 134 -11.17 -22.61 -1.59
CA LEU A 134 -12.28 -21.66 -1.74
C LEU A 134 -12.14 -20.45 -0.81
N ALA A 135 -11.82 -20.69 0.46
CA ALA A 135 -11.61 -19.63 1.44
C ALA A 135 -10.35 -18.81 1.11
N VAL A 136 -9.26 -19.48 0.72
CA VAL A 136 -8.03 -18.81 0.28
C VAL A 136 -8.28 -17.98 -0.97
N ALA A 137 -8.95 -18.54 -1.98
CA ALA A 137 -9.31 -17.80 -3.19
C ALA A 137 -10.19 -16.59 -2.89
N THR A 138 -11.12 -16.70 -1.92
CA THR A 138 -11.96 -15.58 -1.49
C THR A 138 -11.11 -14.47 -0.88
N ILE A 139 -10.22 -14.78 0.08
CA ILE A 139 -9.35 -13.77 0.72
C ILE A 139 -8.42 -13.11 -0.31
N VAL A 140 -7.82 -13.89 -1.21
CA VAL A 140 -6.94 -13.35 -2.26
C VAL A 140 -7.73 -12.47 -3.23
N THR A 141 -8.94 -12.89 -3.62
CA THR A 141 -9.81 -12.07 -4.47
C THR A 141 -10.16 -10.77 -3.77
N CYS A 142 -10.53 -10.81 -2.49
CA CYS A 142 -10.78 -9.61 -1.70
C CYS A 142 -9.54 -8.71 -1.60
N ALA A 143 -8.34 -9.27 -1.39
CA ALA A 143 -7.11 -8.49 -1.27
C ALA A 143 -6.72 -7.80 -2.59
N VAL A 144 -6.88 -8.48 -3.72
CA VAL A 144 -6.66 -7.90 -5.05
C VAL A 144 -7.72 -6.86 -5.38
N PHE A 145 -8.98 -7.11 -5.00
CA PHE A 145 -10.07 -6.19 -5.29
C PHE A 145 -10.13 -5.00 -4.32
N ALA A 146 -9.55 -5.14 -3.13
CA ALA A 146 -9.36 -4.07 -2.16
C ALA A 146 -8.62 -2.88 -2.77
N THR A 147 -7.61 -3.14 -3.61
CA THR A 147 -6.86 -2.10 -4.34
C THR A 147 -7.73 -1.33 -5.33
N ALA A 148 -8.91 -1.82 -5.70
CA ALA A 148 -9.73 -1.23 -6.74
C ALA A 148 -10.95 -0.48 -6.20
N THR A 149 -11.45 -0.84 -5.01
CA THR A 149 -12.68 -0.25 -4.50
C THR A 149 -12.48 0.55 -3.24
N GLY A 150 -11.56 0.16 -2.35
CA GLY A 150 -11.38 0.85 -1.07
C GLY A 150 -12.61 0.87 -0.15
N ILE A 151 -13.68 0.10 -0.46
CA ILE A 151 -15.00 0.18 0.20
C ILE A 151 -15.41 -1.19 0.73
N VAL A 152 -15.41 -1.35 2.06
CA VAL A 152 -15.73 -2.63 2.72
C VAL A 152 -17.11 -3.15 2.35
N GLY A 153 -18.12 -2.29 2.40
CA GLY A 153 -19.52 -2.69 2.19
C GLY A 153 -19.74 -3.36 0.83
N ALA A 154 -19.23 -2.77 -0.24
CA ALA A 154 -19.37 -3.28 -1.60
C ALA A 154 -18.66 -4.63 -1.80
N VAL A 155 -17.42 -4.76 -1.31
CA VAL A 155 -16.67 -6.02 -1.43
C VAL A 155 -17.36 -7.15 -0.66
N VAL A 156 -17.81 -6.87 0.57
CA VAL A 156 -18.46 -7.88 1.43
C VAL A 156 -19.80 -8.32 0.85
N THR A 157 -20.64 -7.41 0.35
CA THR A 157 -21.93 -7.79 -0.23
C THR A 157 -21.75 -8.62 -1.50
N LEU A 158 -20.82 -8.20 -2.37
CA LEU A 158 -20.54 -8.89 -3.62
C LEU A 158 -19.94 -10.29 -3.37
N MET A 159 -18.92 -10.39 -2.53
CA MET A 159 -18.35 -11.70 -2.15
C MET A 159 -19.35 -12.55 -1.36
N GLY A 160 -20.24 -11.93 -0.59
CA GLY A 160 -21.37 -12.59 0.04
C GLY A 160 -22.32 -13.24 -0.97
N LEU A 161 -22.58 -12.60 -2.10
CA LEU A 161 -23.44 -13.15 -3.15
C LEU A 161 -22.73 -14.18 -4.04
N LEU A 162 -21.43 -14.00 -4.30
CA LEU A 162 -20.66 -14.89 -5.19
C LEU A 162 -20.01 -16.07 -4.47
N ALA A 163 -19.29 -15.80 -3.38
CA ALA A 163 -18.45 -16.79 -2.71
C ALA A 163 -19.22 -17.63 -1.68
N LEU A 164 -20.11 -17.01 -0.89
CA LEU A 164 -20.83 -17.73 0.18
C LEU A 164 -21.63 -18.94 -0.34
N PRO A 165 -22.43 -18.83 -1.41
CA PRO A 165 -23.19 -19.99 -1.91
C PRO A 165 -22.26 -21.10 -2.44
N ALA A 166 -21.14 -20.73 -3.06
CA ALA A 166 -20.16 -21.68 -3.55
C ALA A 166 -19.44 -22.43 -2.41
N MET A 167 -19.07 -21.71 -1.34
CA MET A 167 -18.45 -22.30 -0.15
C MET A 167 -19.38 -23.27 0.58
N LEU A 168 -20.65 -22.90 0.75
CA LEU A 168 -21.63 -23.76 1.41
C LEU A 168 -21.93 -25.02 0.60
N LYS A 169 -22.05 -24.91 -0.74
CA LYS A 169 -22.20 -26.07 -1.63
C LYS A 169 -21.02 -27.03 -1.56
N ALA A 170 -19.81 -26.49 -1.40
CA ALA A 170 -18.59 -27.28 -1.21
C ALA A 170 -18.45 -27.86 0.21
N GLY A 171 -19.40 -27.61 1.13
CA GLY A 171 -19.39 -28.16 2.49
C GLY A 171 -18.59 -27.35 3.52
N TYR A 172 -18.27 -26.08 3.24
CA TYR A 172 -17.62 -25.23 4.24
C TYR A 172 -18.61 -24.86 5.36
N SER A 173 -18.08 -24.71 6.58
CA SER A 173 -18.88 -24.19 7.69
C SER A 173 -19.32 -22.74 7.43
N THR A 174 -20.51 -22.38 7.91
CA THR A 174 -21.07 -21.02 7.78
C THR A 174 -20.20 -19.99 8.49
N GLN A 175 -19.65 -20.32 9.66
CA GLN A 175 -18.80 -19.42 10.43
C GLN A 175 -17.49 -19.11 9.71
N LEU A 176 -16.83 -20.13 9.14
CA LEU A 176 -15.60 -19.92 8.36
C LEU A 176 -15.89 -19.11 7.10
N SER A 177 -16.96 -19.45 6.38
CA SER A 177 -17.31 -18.76 5.13
C SER A 177 -17.63 -17.28 5.37
N ALA A 178 -18.50 -17.00 6.36
CA ALA A 178 -18.83 -15.63 6.75
C ALA A 178 -17.58 -14.87 7.24
N GLY A 179 -16.76 -15.49 8.09
CA GLY A 179 -15.53 -14.88 8.62
C GLY A 179 -14.51 -14.54 7.52
N CYS A 180 -14.30 -15.43 6.54
CA CYS A 180 -13.39 -15.17 5.43
C CYS A 180 -13.87 -14.02 4.54
N ILE A 181 -15.17 -13.93 4.28
CA ILE A 181 -15.75 -12.88 3.46
C ILE A 181 -15.67 -11.53 4.17
N THR A 182 -16.04 -11.46 5.45
CA THR A 182 -15.99 -10.22 6.23
C THR A 182 -14.56 -9.77 6.48
N ALA A 183 -13.66 -10.66 6.90
CA ALA A 183 -12.25 -10.34 7.11
C ALA A 183 -11.56 -9.92 5.80
N GLY A 184 -11.82 -10.64 4.71
CA GLY A 184 -11.30 -10.31 3.38
C GLY A 184 -11.81 -8.95 2.90
N GLY A 185 -13.11 -8.67 3.03
CA GLY A 185 -13.69 -7.40 2.61
C GLY A 185 -13.16 -6.19 3.38
N CYS A 186 -12.83 -6.37 4.67
CA CYS A 186 -12.19 -5.32 5.47
C CYS A 186 -10.76 -4.96 5.00
N LEU A 187 -10.09 -5.80 4.19
CA LEU A 187 -8.79 -5.47 3.60
C LEU A 187 -8.87 -4.25 2.66
N GLY A 188 -10.06 -3.92 2.14
CA GLY A 188 -10.33 -2.70 1.38
C GLY A 188 -9.95 -1.40 2.10
N ILE A 189 -9.91 -1.41 3.44
CA ILE A 189 -9.48 -0.24 4.21
C ILE A 189 -7.97 -0.07 4.17
N LEU A 190 -7.21 -1.17 4.19
CA LEU A 190 -5.75 -1.12 4.35
C LEU A 190 -4.98 -1.17 3.05
N ILE A 191 -5.44 -1.94 2.06
CA ILE A 191 -4.66 -2.16 0.83
C ILE A 191 -4.92 -0.98 -0.14
N PRO A 192 -3.90 -0.17 -0.45
CA PRO A 192 -4.08 1.01 -1.30
C PRO A 192 -4.42 0.68 -2.76
N PRO A 193 -5.08 1.61 -3.48
CA PRO A 193 -5.74 2.84 -3.00
C PRO A 193 -7.00 2.58 -2.14
N SER A 194 -7.22 3.43 -1.12
CA SER A 194 -8.36 3.28 -0.19
C SER A 194 -9.01 4.61 0.17
N VAL A 195 -10.32 4.70 -0.02
CA VAL A 195 -11.13 5.90 0.30
C VAL A 195 -11.00 6.29 1.77
N LEU A 196 -10.93 5.31 2.68
CA LEU A 196 -10.83 5.60 4.11
C LEU A 196 -9.49 6.27 4.47
N LEU A 197 -8.39 5.84 3.86
CA LEU A 197 -7.08 6.47 4.05
C LEU A 197 -7.01 7.87 3.44
N ILE A 198 -7.76 8.15 2.37
CA ILE A 198 -7.91 9.51 1.82
C ILE A 198 -8.60 10.42 2.83
N VAL A 199 -9.74 9.98 3.36
CA VAL A 199 -10.49 10.74 4.38
C VAL A 199 -9.63 10.96 5.62
N TYR A 200 -8.92 9.92 6.09
CA TYR A 200 -8.01 10.03 7.22
C TYR A 200 -6.84 10.99 6.94
N GLY A 201 -6.24 10.95 5.76
CA GLY A 201 -5.18 11.87 5.36
C GLY A 201 -5.66 13.33 5.33
N ALA A 202 -6.85 13.56 4.77
CA ALA A 202 -7.46 14.88 4.71
C ALA A 202 -7.80 15.44 6.11
N THR A 203 -8.26 14.60 7.05
CA THR A 203 -8.60 15.04 8.41
C THR A 203 -7.37 15.19 9.32
N ALA A 204 -6.37 14.33 9.16
CA ALA A 204 -5.13 14.38 9.93
C ALA A 204 -4.09 15.35 9.35
N GLY A 205 -4.34 15.94 8.17
CA GLY A 205 -3.41 16.85 7.51
C GLY A 205 -2.11 16.18 7.06
N VAL A 206 -2.15 14.87 6.79
CA VAL A 206 -0.98 14.09 6.36
C VAL A 206 -1.11 13.62 4.92
N SER A 207 0.02 13.44 4.25
CA SER A 207 0.04 12.99 2.85
C SER A 207 -0.60 11.62 2.69
N VAL A 208 -1.61 11.54 1.82
CA VAL A 208 -2.28 10.28 1.44
C VAL A 208 -1.31 9.27 0.84
N VAL A 209 -0.35 9.73 0.03
CA VAL A 209 0.66 8.86 -0.58
C VAL A 209 1.55 8.22 0.49
N LYS A 210 1.93 8.97 1.53
CA LYS A 210 2.68 8.42 2.67
C LYS A 210 1.84 7.42 3.47
N LEU A 211 0.55 7.71 3.67
CA LEU A 211 -0.38 6.75 4.30
C LEU A 211 -0.51 5.47 3.48
N TYR A 212 -0.61 5.56 2.15
CA TYR A 212 -0.64 4.40 1.27
C TYR A 212 0.63 3.57 1.38
N ALA A 213 1.81 4.20 1.32
CA ALA A 213 3.07 3.51 1.53
C ALA A 213 3.14 2.82 2.90
N GLY A 214 2.68 3.49 3.96
CA GLY A 214 2.64 2.94 5.32
C GLY A 214 1.62 1.81 5.51
N ALA A 215 0.47 1.87 4.85
CA ALA A 215 -0.60 0.88 4.98
C ALA A 215 -0.38 -0.38 4.11
N PHE A 216 0.46 -0.30 3.08
CA PHE A 216 0.74 -1.40 2.17
C PHE A 216 1.25 -2.66 2.88
N PHE A 217 2.27 -2.51 3.74
CA PHE A 217 2.84 -3.64 4.47
C PHE A 217 1.86 -4.27 5.46
N PRO A 218 1.19 -3.52 6.36
CA PRO A 218 0.14 -4.07 7.22
C PRO A 218 -1.00 -4.75 6.47
N GLY A 219 -1.42 -4.20 5.31
CA GLY A 219 -2.48 -4.79 4.49
C GLY A 219 -2.09 -6.17 3.94
N LEU A 220 -0.90 -6.30 3.37
CA LEU A 220 -0.38 -7.58 2.90
C LEU A 220 -0.10 -8.56 4.04
N MET A 221 0.41 -8.06 5.17
CA MET A 221 0.64 -8.88 6.36
C MET A 221 -0.67 -9.50 6.87
N LEU A 222 -1.75 -8.70 7.01
CA LEU A 222 -3.06 -9.21 7.42
C LEU A 222 -3.64 -10.20 6.41
N ALA A 223 -3.55 -9.91 5.11
CA ALA A 223 -3.98 -10.85 4.07
C ALA A 223 -3.24 -12.20 4.20
N GLY A 224 -1.92 -12.14 4.42
CA GLY A 224 -1.08 -13.33 4.65
C GLY A 224 -1.47 -14.09 5.92
N LEU A 225 -1.73 -13.38 7.03
CA LEU A 225 -2.19 -13.98 8.28
C LEU A 225 -3.55 -14.66 8.13
N TYR A 226 -4.50 -14.05 7.41
CA TYR A 226 -5.80 -14.66 7.14
C TYR A 226 -5.68 -15.91 6.28
N ILE A 227 -4.85 -15.88 5.24
CA ILE A 227 -4.56 -17.07 4.42
C ILE A 227 -3.92 -18.15 5.29
N GLY A 228 -2.89 -17.81 6.07
CA GLY A 228 -2.21 -18.74 6.97
C GLY A 228 -3.18 -19.39 7.96
N TYR A 229 -4.05 -18.61 8.58
CA TYR A 229 -5.10 -19.09 9.47
C TYR A 229 -6.02 -20.11 8.79
N VAL A 230 -6.52 -19.80 7.59
CA VAL A 230 -7.36 -20.72 6.81
C VAL A 230 -6.62 -22.00 6.45
N LEU A 231 -5.36 -21.92 6.03
CA LEU A 231 -4.54 -23.09 5.69
C LEU A 231 -4.32 -24.01 6.90
N ILE A 232 -4.00 -23.42 8.05
CA ILE A 232 -3.81 -24.15 9.31
C ILE A 232 -5.13 -24.80 9.73
N LEU A 233 -6.23 -24.05 9.69
CA LEU A 233 -7.54 -24.54 10.09
C LEU A 233 -8.05 -25.65 9.16
N ALA A 234 -7.82 -25.54 7.86
CA ALA A 234 -8.18 -26.57 6.88
C ALA A 234 -7.41 -27.88 7.11
N LYS A 235 -6.16 -27.81 7.63
CA LYS A 235 -5.39 -29.00 8.00
C LYS A 235 -5.83 -29.58 9.35
N LEU A 236 -6.06 -28.73 10.35
CA LEU A 236 -6.40 -29.18 11.72
C LEU A 236 -7.86 -29.63 11.86
N ARG A 237 -8.77 -29.01 11.11
CA ARG A 237 -10.21 -29.32 11.12
C ARG A 237 -10.76 -29.41 9.69
N PRO A 238 -10.46 -30.50 8.96
CA PRO A 238 -10.92 -30.68 7.59
C PRO A 238 -12.44 -30.65 7.44
N ALA A 239 -13.20 -30.97 8.50
CA ALA A 239 -14.65 -30.89 8.50
C ALA A 239 -15.21 -29.46 8.29
N MET A 240 -14.46 -28.41 8.64
CA MET A 240 -14.91 -27.03 8.46
C MET A 240 -14.53 -26.43 7.11
N ALA A 241 -13.55 -27.03 6.42
CA ALA A 241 -13.04 -26.64 5.12
C ALA A 241 -12.64 -27.89 4.32
N PRO A 242 -13.63 -28.68 3.86
CA PRO A 242 -13.37 -29.94 3.18
C PRO A 242 -12.59 -29.68 1.87
N PRO A 243 -11.66 -30.59 1.51
CA PRO A 243 -10.94 -30.48 0.25
C PRO A 243 -11.91 -30.74 -0.91
N LEU A 244 -11.89 -29.87 -1.93
CA LEU A 244 -12.74 -29.98 -3.13
C LEU A 244 -12.67 -31.37 -3.76
N ALA A 245 -13.76 -31.90 -4.33
CA ALA A 245 -13.75 -33.18 -5.03
C ALA A 245 -12.81 -33.13 -6.25
N ALA A 246 -12.17 -34.25 -6.60
CA ALA A 246 -11.19 -34.29 -7.71
C ALA A 246 -11.79 -33.87 -9.06
N SER A 247 -13.10 -34.05 -9.26
CA SER A 247 -13.87 -33.61 -10.43
C SER A 247 -13.99 -32.08 -10.55
N GLU A 248 -14.07 -31.36 -9.44
CA GLU A 248 -14.15 -29.89 -9.41
C GLU A 248 -12.78 -29.21 -9.48
N ARG A 249 -11.70 -29.98 -9.33
CA ARG A 249 -10.31 -29.51 -9.50
C ARG A 249 -9.84 -29.52 -10.95
N ILE A 250 -10.68 -29.94 -11.90
CA ILE A 250 -10.32 -30.09 -13.31
C ILE A 250 -10.57 -28.76 -14.03
N VAL A 251 -9.51 -28.18 -14.58
CA VAL A 251 -9.60 -27.04 -15.51
C VAL A 251 -9.92 -27.62 -16.89
N ALA A 252 -11.05 -27.22 -17.48
CA ALA A 252 -11.37 -27.57 -18.85
C ALA A 252 -10.35 -26.93 -19.80
N LEU A 253 -9.44 -27.75 -20.34
CA LEU A 253 -8.43 -27.30 -21.30
C LEU A 253 -9.06 -27.19 -22.70
N PRO A 254 -8.83 -26.08 -23.43
CA PRO A 254 -9.18 -26.01 -24.86
C PRO A 254 -8.53 -27.16 -25.66
N ALA A 255 -9.20 -27.67 -26.70
CA ALA A 255 -8.75 -28.85 -27.46
C ALA A 255 -7.30 -28.74 -28.00
N TYR A 256 -6.85 -27.53 -28.37
CA TYR A 256 -5.47 -27.28 -28.83
C TYR A 256 -4.40 -27.40 -27.72
N THR A 257 -4.81 -27.28 -26.45
CA THR A 257 -3.94 -27.38 -25.27
C THR A 257 -3.92 -28.80 -24.69
N GLN A 258 -4.85 -29.66 -25.07
CA GLN A 258 -4.83 -31.09 -24.70
C GLN A 258 -3.85 -31.89 -25.56
N ALA A 259 -3.64 -31.50 -26.84
CA ALA A 259 -2.78 -32.23 -27.78
C ALA A 259 -1.25 -32.06 -27.55
N ILE A 260 -0.81 -31.00 -26.87
CA ILE A 260 0.61 -30.66 -26.68
C ILE A 260 1.26 -31.36 -25.46
N PRO A 261 0.60 -31.47 -24.29
CA PRO A 261 1.11 -32.20 -23.12
C PRO A 261 1.43 -33.67 -23.42
N ASP A 262 0.62 -34.32 -24.26
CA ASP A 262 0.76 -35.73 -24.63
C ASP A 262 1.98 -36.00 -25.53
N ALA A 263 2.48 -34.97 -26.25
CA ALA A 263 3.58 -35.11 -27.19
C ALA A 263 4.94 -34.58 -26.69
N TYR A 264 4.96 -33.54 -25.84
CA TYR A 264 6.20 -32.81 -25.48
C TYR A 264 6.42 -32.58 -23.98
N GLY A 265 5.54 -33.12 -23.12
CA GLY A 265 5.69 -33.11 -21.66
C GLY A 265 4.87 -32.04 -20.92
N LYS A 266 4.87 -32.12 -19.59
CA LYS A 266 3.95 -31.35 -18.71
C LYS A 266 4.32 -29.86 -18.53
N GLY A 267 5.55 -29.45 -18.86
CA GLY A 267 6.04 -28.08 -18.68
C GLY A 267 5.63 -27.15 -19.82
N ALA A 268 4.95 -26.05 -19.52
CA ALA A 268 4.38 -25.16 -20.54
C ALA A 268 5.46 -24.48 -21.40
N VAL A 269 6.53 -23.95 -20.81
CA VAL A 269 7.59 -23.25 -21.57
C VAL A 269 8.42 -24.22 -22.40
N ALA A 270 8.91 -25.31 -21.81
CA ALA A 270 9.69 -26.32 -22.54
C ALA A 270 8.85 -27.01 -23.63
N GLY A 271 7.57 -27.29 -23.36
CA GLY A 271 6.63 -27.85 -24.33
C GLY A 271 6.32 -26.90 -25.48
N LEU A 272 6.11 -25.60 -25.21
CA LEU A 272 5.88 -24.59 -26.24
C LEU A 272 7.14 -24.32 -27.09
N VAL A 273 8.33 -24.24 -26.48
CA VAL A 273 9.60 -24.05 -27.21
C VAL A 273 9.91 -25.26 -28.09
N ARG A 274 9.65 -26.49 -27.61
CA ARG A 274 9.81 -27.72 -28.41
C ARG A 274 8.75 -27.84 -29.50
N ALA A 275 7.50 -27.45 -29.23
CA ALA A 275 6.45 -27.39 -30.24
C ALA A 275 6.74 -26.34 -31.33
N PHE A 276 7.44 -25.24 -30.98
CA PHE A 276 7.88 -24.22 -31.93
C PHE A 276 9.02 -24.71 -32.83
N LYS A 277 9.88 -25.61 -32.33
CA LYS A 277 11.03 -26.18 -33.07
C LYS A 277 10.75 -27.55 -33.71
N GLY A 278 9.64 -28.23 -33.37
CA GLY A 278 9.36 -29.61 -33.75
C GLY A 278 8.45 -29.76 -34.98
N PRO A 279 8.54 -30.89 -35.72
CA PRO A 279 7.79 -31.11 -36.97
C PRO A 279 6.28 -31.38 -36.78
N ARG A 280 5.78 -31.54 -35.54
CA ARG A 280 4.34 -31.73 -35.23
C ARG A 280 3.66 -30.48 -34.66
N ALA A 281 3.89 -29.33 -35.29
CA ALA A 281 3.01 -28.15 -35.16
C ALA A 281 1.75 -28.24 -36.07
N GLN A 282 1.40 -29.44 -36.55
CA GLN A 282 0.49 -29.66 -37.70
C GLN A 282 -1.01 -29.41 -37.42
N GLY A 283 -1.37 -28.74 -36.34
CA GLY A 283 -2.77 -28.40 -36.04
C GLY A 283 -3.00 -27.06 -35.33
N VAL A 284 -1.95 -26.26 -35.07
CA VAL A 284 -2.06 -24.98 -34.35
C VAL A 284 -1.30 -23.90 -35.11
N ALA A 285 -1.96 -22.79 -35.44
CA ALA A 285 -1.33 -21.67 -36.14
C ALA A 285 -0.11 -21.14 -35.37
N GLY A 286 1.03 -20.93 -36.05
CA GLY A 286 2.28 -20.46 -35.44
C GLY A 286 2.13 -19.15 -34.66
N ARG A 287 1.19 -18.27 -35.07
CA ARG A 287 0.83 -17.04 -34.33
C ARG A 287 0.27 -17.33 -32.95
N THR A 288 -0.56 -18.36 -32.80
CA THR A 288 -1.14 -18.77 -31.52
C THR A 288 -0.07 -19.35 -30.60
N LEU A 289 0.87 -20.11 -31.16
CA LEU A 289 1.99 -20.67 -30.40
C LEU A 289 2.95 -19.57 -29.91
N ALA A 290 3.27 -18.59 -30.76
CA ALA A 290 4.09 -17.44 -30.41
C ALA A 290 3.42 -16.55 -29.33
N SER A 291 2.12 -16.28 -29.47
CA SER A 291 1.35 -15.53 -28.46
C SER A 291 1.34 -16.25 -27.10
N ASN A 292 1.11 -17.57 -27.10
CA ASN A 292 1.15 -18.38 -25.88
C ASN A 292 2.55 -18.42 -25.24
N LEU A 293 3.61 -18.45 -26.06
CA LEU A 293 4.99 -18.39 -25.58
C LEU A 293 5.31 -17.03 -24.96
N LEU A 294 4.87 -15.93 -25.59
CA LEU A 294 5.02 -14.58 -25.06
C LEU A 294 4.34 -14.45 -23.69
N VAL A 295 3.07 -14.91 -23.59
CA VAL A 295 2.34 -14.92 -22.31
C VAL A 295 3.05 -15.78 -21.27
N ALA A 296 3.62 -16.93 -21.66
CA ALA A 296 4.37 -17.79 -20.74
C ALA A 296 5.67 -17.13 -20.24
N LEU A 297 6.31 -16.29 -21.05
CA LEU A 297 7.53 -15.55 -20.70
C LEU A 297 7.25 -14.22 -19.97
N LEU A 298 5.99 -13.78 -19.90
CA LEU A 298 5.60 -12.51 -19.29
C LEU A 298 6.09 -12.36 -17.84
N PRO A 299 6.01 -13.39 -16.95
CA PRO A 299 6.59 -13.30 -15.60
C PRO A 299 8.10 -13.08 -15.59
N ALA A 300 8.85 -13.73 -16.49
CA ALA A 300 10.29 -13.53 -16.61
C ALA A 300 10.64 -12.14 -17.15
N LEU A 301 9.87 -11.64 -18.13
CA LEU A 301 10.03 -10.29 -18.67
C LEU A 301 9.73 -9.23 -17.59
N ALA A 302 8.65 -9.41 -16.83
CA ALA A 302 8.30 -8.53 -15.72
C ALA A 302 9.39 -8.55 -14.63
N PHE A 303 9.89 -9.73 -14.26
CA PHE A 303 11.00 -9.86 -13.32
C PHE A 303 12.26 -9.13 -13.82
N ALA A 304 12.64 -9.32 -15.08
CA ALA A 304 13.79 -8.62 -15.67
C ALA A 304 13.60 -7.11 -15.72
N ALA A 305 12.39 -6.63 -16.05
CA ALA A 305 12.06 -5.21 -16.07
C ALA A 305 12.13 -4.59 -14.66
N VAL A 306 11.48 -5.21 -13.66
CA VAL A 306 11.46 -4.73 -12.27
C VAL A 306 12.87 -4.74 -11.67
N MET A 307 13.62 -5.82 -11.84
CA MET A 307 14.99 -5.90 -11.34
C MET A 307 15.92 -4.94 -12.09
N GLY A 308 15.72 -4.74 -13.39
CA GLY A 308 16.47 -3.77 -14.19
C GLY A 308 16.19 -2.32 -13.77
N LEU A 309 14.92 -1.96 -13.58
CA LEU A 309 14.51 -0.65 -13.06
C LEU A 309 15.03 -0.44 -11.64
N SER A 310 14.90 -1.44 -10.76
CA SER A 310 15.43 -1.38 -9.40
C SER A 310 16.95 -1.20 -9.40
N TYR A 311 17.67 -1.92 -10.26
CA TYR A 311 19.11 -1.73 -10.42
C TYR A 311 19.41 -0.29 -10.84
N ARG A 312 18.70 0.26 -11.84
CA ARG A 312 18.89 1.64 -12.27
C ARG A 312 18.60 2.66 -11.18
N ILE A 313 17.55 2.47 -10.38
CA ILE A 313 17.19 3.39 -9.28
C ILE A 313 18.25 3.35 -8.18
N VAL A 314 18.73 2.15 -7.85
CA VAL A 314 19.65 1.96 -6.72
C VAL A 314 21.10 2.28 -7.08
N THR A 315 21.46 2.13 -8.36
CA THR A 315 22.78 2.54 -8.88
C THR A 315 22.77 3.94 -9.49
N ALA A 316 21.62 4.61 -9.51
CA ALA A 316 21.52 5.99 -9.97
C ALA A 316 22.48 6.86 -9.12
N PRO A 317 23.32 7.67 -9.77
CA PRO A 317 24.12 8.64 -9.06
C PRO A 317 23.19 9.60 -8.31
N GLU A 318 23.59 9.98 -7.11
CA GLU A 318 22.85 10.93 -6.30
C GLU A 318 22.75 12.22 -7.13
N ALA A 319 21.53 12.62 -7.47
CA ALA A 319 21.33 13.91 -8.10
C ALA A 319 21.96 14.95 -7.16
N ALA A 320 22.84 15.80 -7.71
CA ALA A 320 23.41 16.91 -6.96
C ALA A 320 22.24 17.59 -6.22
N PRO A 321 22.39 17.92 -4.92
CA PRO A 321 21.34 18.60 -4.20
C PRO A 321 21.00 19.84 -5.01
N THR A 322 19.81 19.84 -5.63
CA THR A 322 19.20 21.07 -6.10
C THR A 322 18.81 21.81 -4.84
N GLU A 323 19.81 22.41 -4.19
CA GLU A 323 19.58 23.58 -3.37
C GLU A 323 18.87 24.56 -4.29
N LEU A 324 17.57 24.74 -4.04
CA LEU A 324 16.92 25.97 -4.43
C LEU A 324 17.69 27.05 -3.70
N VAL A 325 18.67 27.64 -4.38
CA VAL A 325 19.29 28.89 -3.95
C VAL A 325 18.18 29.92 -3.95
N GLU A 326 17.57 30.11 -2.78
CA GLU A 326 16.71 31.26 -2.54
C GLU A 326 17.61 32.50 -2.64
N MET A 327 17.41 33.25 -3.71
CA MET A 327 18.12 34.50 -3.93
C MET A 327 17.52 35.55 -2.99
N GLY A 328 18.05 35.60 -1.77
CA GLY A 328 17.92 36.74 -0.86
C GLY A 328 16.99 36.54 0.33
N ALA A 329 17.55 36.13 1.48
CA ALA A 329 17.16 36.63 2.79
C ALA A 329 18.25 36.30 3.83
N GLN A 330 18.96 37.37 4.19
CA GLN A 330 19.56 37.68 5.49
C GLN A 330 20.02 36.54 6.42
N GLN A 331 21.34 36.55 6.59
CA GLN A 331 22.15 36.00 7.66
C GLN A 331 21.52 36.24 9.05
N ASP A 332 21.18 35.17 9.76
CA ASP A 332 21.02 35.18 11.22
C ASP A 332 21.79 34.00 11.84
N LEU A 333 22.56 34.35 12.86
CA LEU A 333 23.54 33.55 13.55
C LEU A 333 22.88 32.59 14.56
N ASP A 334 23.58 31.46 14.77
CA ASP A 334 23.62 30.62 15.97
C ASP A 334 22.35 29.92 16.45
N SER A 335 22.34 28.58 16.38
CA SER A 335 22.41 27.73 17.58
C SER A 335 22.38 26.23 17.29
N SER A 336 22.98 25.50 18.23
CA SER A 336 22.94 24.04 18.48
C SER A 336 24.05 23.21 17.83
N GLY A 337 25.04 22.90 18.67
CA GLY A 337 26.14 22.01 18.35
C GLY A 337 25.74 20.53 18.35
N ALA A 338 26.55 19.76 17.64
CA ALA A 338 26.76 18.34 17.90
C ALA A 338 28.23 18.05 17.60
N VAL A 339 28.92 17.57 18.62
CA VAL A 339 30.31 17.14 18.65
C VAL A 339 30.47 15.93 17.73
N ASP A 340 31.46 15.95 16.83
CA ASP A 340 32.08 14.70 16.39
C ASP A 340 33.58 14.87 16.15
N ALA A 341 34.34 13.96 16.72
CA ALA A 341 35.78 13.97 16.85
C ALA A 341 36.41 13.13 15.74
N GLY A 342 37.42 13.66 15.05
CA GLY A 342 38.08 12.93 13.97
C GLY A 342 39.34 13.59 13.42
N GLY A 343 40.41 13.56 14.21
CA GLY A 343 41.82 13.46 13.77
C GLY A 343 42.38 14.44 12.75
N LEU A 344 43.05 15.50 13.22
CA LEU A 344 44.05 16.24 12.45
C LEU A 344 45.46 15.88 12.97
N GLN A 345 46.36 15.58 12.05
CA GLN A 345 47.75 15.20 12.30
C GLN A 345 48.62 16.46 12.31
N GLU A 346 49.29 16.75 13.42
CA GLU A 346 50.18 17.91 13.58
C GLU A 346 51.49 17.72 12.80
N PRO A 347 52.03 18.78 12.14
CA PRO A 347 53.41 18.79 11.68
C PRO A 347 54.38 19.12 12.83
N PRO A 348 55.65 18.67 12.77
CA PRO A 348 56.55 18.66 13.91
C PRO A 348 57.08 20.07 14.26
N GLU A 349 57.12 20.35 15.56
CA GLU A 349 57.76 21.55 16.13
C GLU A 349 59.29 21.45 16.00
N GLU A 350 59.90 22.47 15.39
CA GLU A 350 61.32 22.76 15.48
C GLU A 350 61.49 24.18 16.02
N GLY A 351 62.07 24.29 17.23
CA GLY A 351 62.77 25.50 17.71
C GLY A 351 61.96 26.47 18.56
N GLY A 352 61.96 26.25 19.87
CA GLY A 352 61.48 27.22 20.85
C GLY A 352 62.49 28.34 21.20
N LEU A 353 61.89 29.43 21.70
CA LEU A 353 62.31 30.28 22.82
C LEU A 353 62.96 31.66 22.55
N ALA A 354 62.24 32.67 23.09
CA ALA A 354 62.67 33.73 24.01
C ALA A 354 62.79 35.19 23.53
N GLU A 355 62.16 36.05 24.35
CA GLU A 355 62.12 37.52 24.35
C GLU A 355 63.45 38.17 24.84
N PRO A 356 63.67 39.47 24.56
CA PRO A 356 65.01 40.08 24.42
C PRO A 356 65.55 40.68 25.74
N PRO A 357 66.84 41.06 25.82
CA PRO A 357 67.14 42.51 25.80
C PRO A 357 68.57 42.97 25.37
N VAL A 358 68.70 44.31 25.23
CA VAL A 358 69.86 45.25 25.35
C VAL A 358 70.83 45.50 24.16
N GLU A 359 71.13 46.79 24.01
CA GLU A 359 72.07 47.53 23.16
C GLU A 359 73.52 47.02 23.12
N GLY A 360 74.20 47.23 21.98
CA GLY A 360 75.68 47.23 21.87
C GLY A 360 76.24 46.64 20.58
N GLU A 361 76.72 47.52 19.69
CA GLU A 361 77.65 47.35 18.53
C GLU A 361 78.52 46.07 18.48
N ALA A 362 78.96 45.49 17.36
CA ALA A 362 78.85 45.71 15.92
C ALA A 362 79.54 44.53 15.19
N ALA A 363 79.10 44.15 13.97
CA ALA A 363 79.95 43.85 12.80
C ALA A 363 79.12 43.37 11.57
N THR A 364 79.34 44.07 10.47
CA THR A 364 78.87 44.04 9.06
C THR A 364 79.07 42.73 8.24
N PRO A 365 78.62 42.58 6.96
CA PRO A 365 77.95 43.52 6.04
C PRO A 365 76.71 43.00 5.24
N ALA A 366 76.03 43.98 4.63
CA ALA A 366 75.17 44.03 3.41
C ALA A 366 74.95 42.74 2.56
N ALA A 367 73.79 42.55 1.89
CA ALA A 367 73.13 43.55 1.06
C ALA A 367 71.64 43.31 0.74
N ALA A 368 70.91 44.43 0.77
CA ALA A 368 69.87 44.94 -0.15
C ALA A 368 68.63 44.09 -0.50
N VAL A 369 67.51 44.51 0.09
CA VAL A 369 66.12 44.24 -0.32
C VAL A 369 65.69 45.25 -1.39
N THR A 370 65.02 44.78 -2.45
CA THR A 370 64.14 45.58 -3.32
C THR A 370 62.70 45.05 -3.19
N PRO A 371 61.67 45.93 -3.08
CA PRO A 371 60.31 45.50 -2.79
C PRO A 371 59.53 45.05 -4.03
N ALA A 372 58.51 44.24 -3.78
CA ALA A 372 57.71 43.47 -4.73
C ALA A 372 56.98 44.30 -5.82
N PRO A 373 56.76 43.72 -7.01
CA PRO A 373 55.71 44.16 -7.91
C PRO A 373 54.39 43.43 -7.64
N ALA A 374 53.30 44.20 -7.78
CA ALA A 374 51.92 43.76 -7.67
C ALA A 374 51.50 42.81 -8.80
N ALA A 375 50.52 41.97 -8.45
CA ALA A 375 49.81 40.91 -9.18
C ALA A 375 49.80 40.93 -10.72
N ALA A 376 50.14 39.76 -11.29
CA ALA A 376 49.67 39.33 -12.61
C ALA A 376 48.45 38.39 -12.44
N PRO A 377 47.44 38.44 -13.33
CA PRO A 377 46.18 37.71 -13.15
C PRO A 377 46.41 36.21 -13.32
N ALA A 378 45.94 35.42 -12.36
CA ALA A 378 45.89 33.97 -12.48
C ALA A 378 45.01 33.60 -13.68
N ALA A 379 45.54 32.73 -14.54
CA ALA A 379 44.83 32.15 -15.67
C ALA A 379 43.48 31.55 -15.22
N PRO A 380 42.45 31.53 -16.09
CA PRO A 380 41.17 30.92 -15.74
C PRO A 380 41.42 29.48 -15.31
N ALA A 381 41.04 29.14 -14.07
CA ALA A 381 41.00 27.77 -13.62
C ALA A 381 40.21 26.98 -14.65
N ALA A 382 40.85 25.93 -15.20
CA ALA A 382 40.16 24.99 -16.07
C ALA A 382 38.86 24.55 -15.39
N PRO A 383 37.74 24.41 -16.12
CA PRO A 383 36.51 23.93 -15.53
C PRO A 383 36.86 22.61 -14.84
N VAL A 384 36.64 22.55 -13.54
CA VAL A 384 36.73 21.30 -12.78
C VAL A 384 35.83 20.35 -13.54
N SER A 385 36.45 19.35 -14.19
CA SER A 385 35.72 18.31 -14.88
C SER A 385 34.66 17.84 -13.90
N ALA A 386 33.39 17.97 -14.27
CA ALA A 386 32.32 17.28 -13.57
C ALA A 386 32.83 15.84 -13.45
N LEU A 387 33.11 15.39 -12.22
CA LEU A 387 33.41 13.99 -11.98
C LEU A 387 32.21 13.26 -12.57
N ASP A 388 32.43 12.46 -13.61
CA ASP A 388 31.41 11.63 -14.20
C ASP A 388 30.66 10.97 -13.04
N PRO A 389 29.32 11.07 -12.99
CA PRO A 389 28.59 10.62 -11.84
C PRO A 389 28.78 9.11 -11.67
N VAL A 390 29.68 8.73 -10.76
CA VAL A 390 30.08 7.34 -10.54
C VAL A 390 28.88 6.61 -9.96
N ALA A 391 28.34 5.67 -10.71
CA ALA A 391 27.22 4.84 -10.27
C ALA A 391 27.56 4.17 -8.92
N LYS A 392 26.69 4.32 -7.92
CA LYS A 392 26.88 3.67 -6.62
C LYS A 392 26.84 2.14 -6.83
N PRO A 393 27.73 1.37 -6.19
CA PRO A 393 27.67 -0.10 -6.27
C PRO A 393 26.35 -0.59 -5.69
N ALA A 394 25.71 -1.56 -6.36
CA ALA A 394 24.43 -2.09 -5.90
C ALA A 394 24.55 -2.71 -4.49
N PRO A 395 23.64 -2.38 -3.56
CA PRO A 395 23.69 -2.83 -2.17
C PRO A 395 23.50 -4.34 -2.09
N LYS A 396 24.03 -4.96 -1.03
CA LYS A 396 23.89 -6.41 -0.77
C LYS A 396 22.42 -6.86 -0.76
N ALA A 397 21.51 -6.00 -0.29
CA ALA A 397 20.08 -6.25 -0.30
C ALA A 397 19.52 -6.51 -1.71
N PHE A 398 20.00 -5.80 -2.73
CA PHE A 398 19.58 -5.99 -4.12
C PHE A 398 19.97 -7.38 -4.65
N TRP A 399 21.19 -7.84 -4.34
CA TRP A 399 21.64 -9.16 -4.75
C TRP A 399 20.89 -10.29 -4.04
N ILE A 400 20.56 -10.09 -2.76
CA ILE A 400 19.74 -11.04 -1.99
C ILE A 400 18.33 -11.11 -2.59
N THR A 401 17.68 -9.97 -2.87
CA THR A 401 16.34 -9.96 -3.48
C THR A 401 16.36 -10.57 -4.88
N LEU A 402 17.39 -10.30 -5.69
CA LEU A 402 17.58 -10.92 -7.01
C LEU A 402 17.70 -12.45 -6.91
N ALA A 403 18.49 -12.94 -5.96
CA ALA A 403 18.67 -14.39 -5.76
C ALA A 403 17.37 -15.06 -5.28
N VAL A 404 16.69 -14.48 -4.29
CA VAL A 404 15.44 -15.02 -3.73
C VAL A 404 14.32 -15.03 -4.77
N LEU A 405 14.11 -13.91 -5.45
CA LEU A 405 13.08 -13.80 -6.49
C LEU A 405 13.44 -14.64 -7.72
N GLY A 406 14.72 -14.72 -8.09
CA GLY A 406 15.19 -15.60 -9.16
C GLY A 406 14.94 -17.08 -8.84
N ALA A 407 15.21 -17.52 -7.61
CA ALA A 407 14.90 -18.87 -7.15
C ALA A 407 13.38 -19.14 -7.16
N ALA A 408 12.58 -18.18 -6.68
CA ALA A 408 11.11 -18.28 -6.72
C ALA A 408 10.59 -18.38 -8.16
N LEU A 409 11.15 -17.60 -9.09
CA LEU A 409 10.83 -17.62 -10.52
C LEU A 409 11.19 -18.98 -11.14
N LEU A 410 12.34 -19.54 -10.78
CA LEU A 410 12.76 -20.86 -11.24
C LEU A 410 11.79 -21.94 -10.75
N VAL A 411 11.46 -21.95 -9.45
CA VAL A 411 10.45 -22.86 -8.88
C VAL A 411 9.10 -22.70 -9.58
N PHE A 412 8.68 -21.46 -9.83
CA PHE A 412 7.46 -21.18 -10.58
C PHE A 412 7.48 -21.86 -11.95
N TYR A 413 8.54 -21.70 -12.74
CA TYR A 413 8.66 -22.32 -14.06
C TYR A 413 8.78 -23.84 -14.03
N LEU A 414 9.32 -24.43 -12.97
CA LEU A 414 9.32 -25.90 -12.76
C LEU A 414 7.90 -26.45 -12.57
N TYR A 415 7.02 -25.69 -11.88
CA TYR A 415 5.62 -26.07 -11.65
C TYR A 415 4.65 -25.56 -12.73
N PHE A 416 5.13 -24.76 -13.69
CA PHE A 416 4.31 -24.09 -14.69
C PHE A 416 3.87 -25.05 -15.80
N SER A 417 2.67 -25.61 -15.63
CA SER A 417 2.03 -26.52 -16.58
C SER A 417 1.08 -25.81 -17.53
N PHE A 418 0.66 -26.49 -18.61
CA PHE A 418 -0.32 -25.96 -19.57
C PHE A 418 -1.66 -25.54 -18.92
N ALA A 419 -2.13 -26.29 -17.91
CA ALA A 419 -3.31 -25.89 -17.14
C ALA A 419 -3.10 -24.58 -16.37
N ARG A 420 -1.90 -24.36 -15.84
CA ARG A 420 -1.56 -23.09 -15.16
C ARG A 420 -1.37 -21.95 -16.15
N LEU A 421 -0.90 -22.21 -17.37
CA LEU A 421 -0.81 -21.21 -18.43
C LEU A 421 -2.20 -20.66 -18.78
N GLU A 422 -3.21 -21.53 -18.86
CA GLU A 422 -4.57 -21.10 -19.18
C GLU A 422 -5.21 -20.33 -18.01
N ILE A 423 -5.03 -20.80 -16.77
CA ILE A 423 -5.40 -20.04 -15.57
C ILE A 423 -4.71 -18.67 -15.56
N PHE A 424 -3.41 -18.63 -15.89
CA PHE A 424 -2.64 -17.40 -15.92
C PHE A 424 -3.21 -16.41 -16.94
N LYS A 425 -3.59 -16.85 -18.14
CA LYS A 425 -4.29 -15.97 -19.11
C LYS A 425 -5.62 -15.45 -18.58
N MET A 426 -6.42 -16.30 -17.92
CA MET A 426 -7.69 -15.86 -17.31
C MET A 426 -7.45 -14.78 -16.25
N LEU A 427 -6.39 -14.96 -15.44
CA LEU A 427 -5.95 -13.96 -14.47
C LEU A 427 -5.51 -12.67 -15.16
N LEU A 428 -4.68 -12.74 -16.22
CA LEU A 428 -4.26 -11.55 -16.96
C LEU A 428 -5.46 -10.79 -17.55
N GLY A 429 -6.44 -11.50 -18.11
CA GLY A 429 -7.64 -10.89 -18.69
C GLY A 429 -8.54 -10.18 -17.68
N SER A 430 -8.38 -10.44 -16.38
CA SER A 430 -9.13 -9.76 -15.31
C SER A 430 -8.27 -8.74 -14.55
N LEU A 431 -6.98 -9.03 -14.30
CA LEU A 431 -6.05 -8.17 -13.58
C LEU A 431 -5.56 -6.97 -14.39
N PHE A 432 -5.24 -7.13 -15.68
CA PHE A 432 -4.70 -6.00 -16.45
C PHE A 432 -5.68 -4.83 -16.58
N PRO A 433 -6.96 -5.04 -16.92
CA PRO A 433 -7.95 -3.96 -16.93
C PRO A 433 -8.06 -3.26 -15.58
N LEU A 434 -7.97 -4.03 -14.49
CA LEU A 434 -7.99 -3.52 -13.12
C LEU A 434 -6.81 -2.58 -12.85
N VAL A 435 -5.59 -3.03 -13.16
CA VAL A 435 -4.37 -2.25 -12.96
C VAL A 435 -4.36 -1.00 -13.82
N ILE A 436 -4.77 -1.09 -15.09
CA ILE A 436 -4.84 0.06 -15.99
C ILE A 436 -5.80 1.11 -15.43
N LEU A 437 -6.95 0.69 -14.93
CA LEU A 437 -7.94 1.60 -14.36
C LEU A 437 -7.41 2.25 -13.05
N ILE A 438 -6.75 1.47 -12.21
CA ILE A 438 -6.10 1.98 -10.99
C ILE A 438 -5.04 3.04 -11.33
N MET A 439 -4.18 2.77 -12.31
CA MET A 439 -3.16 3.71 -12.78
C MET A 439 -3.79 4.98 -13.35
N ALA A 440 -4.83 4.85 -14.17
CA ALA A 440 -5.52 5.99 -14.77
C ALA A 440 -6.12 6.95 -13.74
N VAL A 441 -6.46 6.46 -12.54
CA VAL A 441 -7.04 7.26 -11.45
C VAL A 441 -5.98 7.78 -10.48
N LEU A 442 -4.87 7.05 -10.31
CA LEU A 442 -3.75 7.49 -9.48
C LEU A 442 -2.88 8.56 -10.15
N GLY A 443 -2.90 8.67 -11.49
CA GLY A 443 -2.06 9.59 -12.26
C GLY A 443 -0.72 8.97 -12.59
#